data_AF-A0A479BYL2-F1
#
_entry.id   AF-A0A479BYL2-F1
#
_cell.length_a   1.000
_cell.length_b   1.000
_cell.length_c   1.000
_cell.angle_alpha   90.00
_cell.angle_beta   90.00
_cell.angle_gamma   90.00
#
_symmetry.space_group_name_H-M   'P 1'
#
loop_
_entity.id
_entity.type
_entity.pdbx_description
1 polymer ?
#
loop_
_entity_poly.entity_id
_entity_poly.type
_entity_poly.pdbx_seq_one_letter_code
_entity_poly.pdbx_strand_id
1 'polypeptide(L)' 'MNMTKKGDKHMRILFIHGARTVVRGATNNNDSHMNQWGNQLKERRGFNKPTVVVVNKNARIIWSMLRNET' A
#
# COMPACT_ATOMS: atom_id res chain seq x y z
N MET A 1 -11.47 -5.34 4.33
CA MET A 1 -11.29 -5.64 2.88
C MET A 1 -9.84 -6.01 2.62
N ASN A 2 -9.58 -7.10 1.88
CA ASN A 2 -8.23 -7.49 1.45
C ASN A 2 -8.16 -7.42 -0.08
N MET A 3 -7.06 -6.92 -0.64
CA MET A 3 -6.88 -6.84 -2.09
C MET A 3 -6.46 -8.20 -2.64
N THR A 4 -7.47 -9.02 -2.96
CA THR A 4 -7.28 -10.35 -3.54
C THR A 4 -7.43 -10.32 -5.05
N LYS A 5 -7.04 -11.41 -5.74
CA LYS A 5 -7.23 -11.56 -7.19
C LYS A 5 -8.69 -11.47 -7.65
N LYS A 6 -9.65 -11.76 -6.77
CA LYS A 6 -11.10 -11.74 -7.04
C LYS A 6 -11.76 -10.36 -6.92
N GLY A 7 -11.06 -9.33 -6.44
CA GLY A 7 -11.60 -7.96 -6.40
C GLY A 7 -11.57 -7.26 -7.76
N ASP A 8 -12.15 -6.05 -7.84
CA ASP A 8 -12.18 -5.24 -9.06
C ASP A 8 -10.77 -4.98 -9.64
N LYS A 9 -10.64 -5.17 -10.96
CA LYS A 9 -9.35 -5.06 -11.66
C LYS A 9 -8.89 -3.61 -11.73
N HIS A 10 -9.80 -2.68 -12.00
CA HIS A 10 -9.47 -1.27 -12.21
C HIS A 10 -8.99 -0.62 -10.91
N MET A 11 -9.73 -0.81 -9.82
CA MET A 11 -9.32 -0.39 -8.48
C MET A 11 -7.97 -0.98 -8.10
N ARG A 12 -7.70 -2.26 -8.40
CA ARG A 12 -6.38 -2.85 -8.13
C ARG A 12 -5.26 -2.14 -8.86
N ILE A 13 -5.47 -1.76 -10.11
CA ILE A 13 -4.47 -1.03 -10.90
C ILE A 13 -4.18 0.33 -10.27
N LEU A 14 -5.21 1.07 -9.89
CA LEU A 14 -5.06 2.37 -9.22
C LEU A 14 -4.35 2.24 -7.88
N PHE A 15 -4.72 1.26 -7.06
CA PHE A 15 -4.06 0.99 -5.80
C PHE A 15 -2.60 0.64 -5.95
N ILE A 16 -2.26 -0.21 -6.91
CA ILE A 16 -0.85 -0.58 -7.17
C ILE A 16 -0.07 0.66 -7.60
N HIS A 17 -0.61 1.51 -8.48
CA HIS A 17 0.07 2.75 -8.88
C HIS A 17 0.34 3.67 -7.69
N GLY A 18 -0.69 3.97 -6.89
CA GLY A 18 -0.52 4.80 -5.69
C GLY A 18 0.42 4.17 -4.67
N ALA A 19 0.39 2.85 -4.49
CA ALA A 19 1.31 2.17 -3.59
C ALA A 19 2.77 2.23 -4.08
N ARG A 20 3.00 2.17 -5.40
CA ARG A 20 4.35 2.32 -5.97
C ARG A 20 4.91 3.72 -5.72
N THR A 21 4.10 4.77 -5.86
CA THR A 21 4.54 6.14 -5.58
C THR A 21 4.87 6.32 -4.10
N VAL A 22 4.06 5.76 -3.20
CA VAL A 22 4.30 5.77 -1.74
C VAL A 22 5.61 5.05 -1.40
N VAL A 23 5.83 3.83 -1.90
CA VAL A 23 7.06 3.07 -1.61
C VAL A 23 8.29 3.75 -2.20
N ARG A 24 8.17 4.41 -3.35
CA ARG A 24 9.26 5.21 -3.93
C ARG A 24 9.56 6.44 -3.09
N GLY A 25 8.54 7.17 -2.65
CA GLY A 25 8.69 8.35 -1.79
C GLY A 25 9.26 8.02 -0.41
N ALA A 26 8.91 6.86 0.15
CA ALA A 26 9.43 6.39 1.43
C ALA A 26 10.96 6.23 1.42
N THR A 27 11.57 5.92 0.27
CA THR A 27 13.03 5.82 0.15
C THR A 27 13.71 7.18 0.36
N ASN A 28 13.01 8.29 0.10
CA ASN A 28 13.57 9.64 0.19
C ASN A 28 13.16 10.38 1.47
N ASN A 29 12.21 9.85 2.25
CA ASN A 29 11.71 10.45 3.48
C ASN A 29 11.49 9.35 4.53
N ASN A 30 12.40 9.25 5.51
CA ASN A 30 12.43 8.15 6.47
C ASN A 30 11.87 8.55 7.87
N ASP A 31 11.09 9.63 7.92
CA ASP A 31 10.65 10.25 9.17
C ASP A 31 9.51 9.46 9.84
N SER A 32 8.70 8.76 9.04
CA SER A 32 7.60 7.94 9.56
C SER A 32 8.06 6.50 9.81
N HIS A 33 7.59 5.91 10.92
CA HIS A 33 7.75 4.49 11.22
C HIS A 33 7.28 3.58 10.07
N MET A 34 6.25 3.99 9.31
CA MET A 34 5.80 3.23 8.15
C MET A 34 6.80 3.26 6.99
N ASN A 35 7.48 4.40 6.78
CA ASN A 35 8.50 4.54 5.75
C ASN A 35 9.74 3.72 6.10
N GLN A 36 10.17 3.76 7.36
CA GLN A 36 11.28 2.95 7.87
C GLN A 36 11.01 1.45 7.71
N TRP A 37 9.87 0.98 8.19
CA TRP A 37 9.46 -0.42 8.05
C TRP A 37 9.33 -0.83 6.57
N GLY A 38 8.74 0.03 5.73
CA GLY A 38 8.60 -0.19 4.29
C GLY A 38 9.95 -0.30 3.58
N ASN A 39 10.91 0.55 3.94
CA ASN A 39 12.27 0.52 3.42
C ASN A 39 13.03 -0.74 3.85
N GLN A 40 12.96 -1.12 5.13
CA GLN A 40 13.55 -2.38 5.61
C GLN A 40 12.93 -3.62 4.95
N LEU A 41 11.62 -3.57 4.66
CA LEU A 41 10.95 -4.65 3.95
C LEU A 41 11.37 -4.69 2.47
N LYS A 42 11.51 -3.52 1.83
CA LYS A 42 12.02 -3.39 0.46
C LYS A 42 13.43 -3.98 0.34
N GLU A 43 14.31 -3.69 1.30
CA GLU A 43 15.68 -4.22 1.34
C GLU A 43 15.69 -5.75 1.45
N ARG A 44 14.90 -6.31 2.38
CA ARG A 44 14.88 -7.76 2.62
C ARG A 44 14.16 -8.57 1.55
N ARG A 45 13.16 -7.99 0.87
CA ARG A 45 12.16 -8.74 0.08
C ARG A 45 11.91 -8.18 -1.32
N GLY A 46 12.61 -7.12 -1.71
CA GLY A 46 12.44 -6.42 -2.99
C GLY A 46 11.20 -5.51 -3.01
N PHE A 47 11.08 -4.72 -4.09
CA PHE A 47 10.10 -3.63 -4.20
C PHE A 47 8.62 -4.07 -4.19
N ASN A 48 8.30 -5.24 -4.74
CA ASN A 48 6.90 -5.64 -4.94
C ASN A 48 6.16 -5.99 -3.64
N LYS A 49 6.84 -6.58 -2.65
CA LYS A 49 6.24 -6.96 -1.36
C LYS A 49 5.77 -5.75 -0.53
N PRO A 50 6.60 -4.71 -0.27
CA PRO A 50 6.12 -3.52 0.41
C PRO A 50 5.00 -2.81 -0.36
N THR A 51 5.03 -2.80 -1.70
CA THR A 51 3.90 -2.28 -2.50
C THR A 51 2.59 -3.02 -2.20
N VAL A 52 2.59 -4.35 -2.18
CA VAL A 52 1.38 -5.14 -1.88
C VAL A 52 0.88 -4.88 -0.45
N VAL A 53 1.79 -4.67 0.51
CA VAL A 53 1.37 -4.34 1.88
C VAL A 53 0.72 -2.96 1.94
N VAL A 54 1.29 -1.95 1.28
CA VAL A 54 0.69 -0.60 1.19
C VAL A 54 -0.69 -0.66 0.53
N VAL A 55 -0.84 -1.43 -0.56
CA VAL A 55 -2.14 -1.67 -1.22
C VAL A 55 -3.16 -2.24 -0.22
N ASN A 56 -2.79 -3.26 0.56
CA ASN A 56 -3.70 -3.87 1.53
C ASN A 56 -4.08 -2.91 2.67
N LYS A 57 -3.14 -2.07 3.12
CA LYS A 57 -3.43 -1.04 4.13
C LYS A 57 -4.41 0.00 3.59
N ASN A 58 -4.16 0.53 2.39
CA ASN A 58 -5.06 1.51 1.75
C ASN A 58 -6.46 0.95 1.54
N ALA A 59 -6.57 -0.30 1.10
CA ALA A 59 -7.87 -0.96 0.93
C ALA A 59 -8.62 -1.13 2.26
N ARG A 60 -7.93 -1.38 3.38
CA ARG A 60 -8.54 -1.41 4.71
C ARG A 60 -9.05 -0.03 5.14
N ILE A 61 -8.28 1.03 4.91
CA ILE A 61 -8.66 2.41 5.24
C ILE A 61 -9.91 2.80 4.44
N ILE A 62 -9.90 2.62 3.12
CA ILE A 62 -11.03 2.97 2.26
C ILE A 62 -12.27 2.16 2.61
N TRP A 63 -12.12 0.86 2.90
CA TRP A 63 -13.26 0.06 3.34
C TRP A 63 -13.84 0.57 4.67
N SER A 64 -12.98 0.99 5.61
CA SER A 64 -13.45 1.60 6.86
C SER A 64 -14.21 2.91 6.60
N MET A 65 -13.72 3.74 5.67
CA MET A 65 -14.40 4.99 5.28
C MET A 65 -15.75 4.70 4.64
N LEU A 66 -15.79 3.80 3.65
CA LEU A 66 -17.03 3.41 2.96
C LEU A 66 -18.06 2.79 3.90
N ARG A 67 -17.61 2.00 4.88
CA ARG A 67 -18.51 1.34 5.84
C ARG A 67 -19.08 2.30 6.88
N ASN A 68 -18.35 3.36 7.20
CA ASN A 68 -18.71 4.28 8.27
C ASN A 68 -19.50 5.52 7.78
N GLU A 69 -19.84 5.59 6.48
CA GLU A 69 -20.61 6.68 5.84
C GLU A 69 -20.22 8.10 6.33
N THR A 70 -18.93 8.35 6.49
CA THR A 70 -18.39 9.69 6.76
C THR A 70 -18.16 10.46 5.47
#